data_AF-A0A2G1X591-F1
#
_entry.id   AF-A0A2G1X591-F1
#
_cell.length_a   1.000
_cell.length_b   1.000
_cell.length_c   1.000
_cell.angle_alpha   90.00
_cell.angle_beta   90.00
_cell.angle_gamma   90.00
#
_symmetry.space_group_name_H-M   'P 1'
#
loop_
_entity.id
_entity.type
_entity.pdbx_description
1 polymer ?
#
loop_
_entity_poly.entity_id
_entity_poly.type
_entity_poly.pdbx_seq_one_letter_code
_entity_poly.pdbx_strand_id
1 'polypeptide(L)' 'RQFRGRIVRLLGEHDEMELDALGHRIRVDYAPDGEHGREWLRGLVDDLDDDGLIEADDGEGGVVVSLRR' A
#
# COMPACT_ATOMS: atom_id res chain seq x y z
N ARG A 1 4.56 5.19 -11.43
CA ARG A 1 4.09 4.18 -12.42
C ARG A 1 4.47 2.74 -12.06
N GLN A 2 5.75 2.38 -11.89
CA GLN A 2 6.17 0.98 -11.63
C GLN A 2 5.61 0.40 -10.30
N PHE A 3 5.60 1.19 -9.23
CA PHE A 3 5.13 0.75 -7.91
C PHE A 3 3.60 0.61 -7.85
N ARG A 4 2.85 1.58 -8.38
CA ARG A 4 1.38 1.56 -8.44
C ARG A 4 0.82 0.27 -9.03
N GLY A 5 1.28 -0.13 -10.22
CA GLY A 5 0.85 -1.40 -10.84
C GLY A 5 1.28 -2.65 -10.05
N ARG A 6 2.41 -2.60 -9.34
CA ARG A 6 2.85 -3.72 -8.48
C ARG A 6 1.95 -3.87 -7.26
N ILE A 7 1.51 -2.76 -6.66
CA ILE A 7 0.56 -2.74 -5.53
C ILE A 7 -0.76 -3.38 -5.97
N VAL A 8 -1.36 -2.89 -7.06
CA VAL A 8 -2.63 -3.41 -7.58
C VAL A 8 -2.54 -4.91 -7.89
N ARG A 9 -1.46 -5.36 -8.56
CA ARG A 9 -1.26 -6.80 -8.82
C ARG A 9 -1.14 -7.61 -7.54
N LEU A 10 -0.38 -7.11 -6.56
CA LEU A 10 -0.16 -7.82 -5.30
C LEU A 10 -1.44 -7.93 -4.47
N LEU A 11 -2.24 -6.88 -4.40
CA LEU A 11 -3.56 -6.90 -3.77
C LEU A 11 -4.60 -7.70 -4.58
N GLY A 12 -4.32 -7.97 -5.87
CA GLY A 12 -5.09 -8.96 -6.64
C GLY A 12 -4.80 -10.40 -6.25
N GLU A 13 -3.62 -10.66 -5.69
CA GLU A 13 -3.18 -11.97 -5.20
C GLU A 13 -3.50 -12.17 -3.71
N HIS A 14 -3.78 -11.08 -2.97
CA HIS A 14 -4.08 -11.05 -1.54
C HIS A 14 -5.27 -10.13 -1.26
N ASP A 15 -6.36 -10.63 -0.65
CA ASP A 15 -7.58 -9.84 -0.41
C ASP A 15 -7.32 -8.48 0.28
N GLU A 16 -6.47 -8.44 1.31
CA GLU A 16 -6.06 -7.22 2.01
C GLU A 16 -4.66 -7.37 2.63
N MET A 17 -4.02 -6.24 2.94
CA MET A 17 -2.70 -6.22 3.57
C MET A 17 -2.47 -4.97 4.44
N GLU A 18 -1.80 -5.17 5.58
CA GLU A 18 -1.21 -4.09 6.37
C GLU A 18 -0.22 -3.25 5.53
N LEU A 19 -0.24 -1.92 5.73
CA LEU A 19 0.55 -0.95 4.97
C LEU A 19 2.06 -1.25 5.02
N ASP A 20 2.60 -1.55 6.20
CA ASP A 20 4.01 -1.86 6.32
C ASP A 20 4.35 -3.21 5.67
N ALA A 21 3.45 -4.19 5.75
CA ALA A 21 3.64 -5.49 5.08
C ALA A 21 3.64 -5.32 3.56
N LEU A 22 2.78 -4.44 3.03
CA LEU A 22 2.79 -4.03 1.64
C LEU A 22 4.14 -3.40 1.27
N GLY A 23 4.63 -2.46 2.08
CA GLY A 23 5.91 -1.80 1.88
C GLY A 23 7.07 -2.77 1.68
N HIS A 24 7.23 -3.73 2.59
CA HIS A 24 8.29 -4.75 2.52
C HIS A 24 8.21 -5.65 1.27
N ARG A 25 7.02 -5.84 0.68
CA ARG A 25 6.86 -6.62 -0.56
C ARG A 25 7.06 -5.80 -1.83
N ILE A 26 6.75 -4.51 -1.77
CA ILE A 26 6.85 -3.61 -2.93
C ILE A 26 8.29 -3.14 -3.14
N ARG A 27 9.04 -2.95 -2.04
CA ARG A 27 10.35 -2.31 -2.05
C ARG A 27 11.29 -2.95 -1.02
N VAL A 28 12.49 -3.32 -1.48
CA VAL A 28 13.49 -4.04 -0.66
C VAL A 28 14.14 -3.17 0.41
N ASP A 29 14.31 -1.88 0.12
CA ASP A 29 14.84 -0.85 1.01
C ASP A 29 13.74 -0.11 1.78
N TYR A 30 12.54 -0.70 1.88
CA TYR A 30 11.47 -0.15 2.70
C TYR A 30 11.85 -0.21 4.18
N ALA A 31 11.73 0.92 4.86
CA ALA A 31 11.89 1.04 6.30
C ALA A 31 10.82 2.01 6.82
N PRO A 32 9.92 1.64 7.75
CA PRO A 32 8.77 2.46 8.13
C PRO A 32 9.11 3.92 8.47
N ASP A 33 10.21 4.13 9.19
CA ASP A 33 10.72 5.45 9.61
C ASP A 33 11.82 6.02 8.68
N GLY A 34 12.03 5.42 7.51
CA GLY A 34 13.04 5.83 6.53
C GLY A 34 12.51 6.75 5.43
N GLU A 35 13.41 7.25 4.57
CA GLU A 35 13.07 8.12 3.43
C GLU A 35 12.07 7.48 2.45
N HIS A 36 12.16 6.15 2.29
CA HIS A 36 11.21 5.35 1.52
C HIS A 36 10.30 4.52 2.43
N GLY A 37 9.88 5.14 3.53
CA GLY A 37 9.07 4.54 4.58
C GLY A 37 7.59 4.76 4.41
N ARG A 38 6.90 4.86 5.55
CA ARG A 38 5.44 4.85 5.61
C ARG A 38 4.82 6.05 4.90
N GLU A 39 5.40 7.24 5.04
CA GLU A 39 4.90 8.46 4.38
C GLU A 39 4.93 8.33 2.85
N TRP A 40 6.05 7.87 2.30
CA TRP A 40 6.19 7.62 0.86
C TRP A 40 5.17 6.59 0.36
N LEU A 41 4.98 5.50 1.09
CA LEU A 41 4.02 4.46 0.70
C LEU A 41 2.59 4.95 0.84
N ARG A 42 2.28 5.75 1.86
CA ARG A 42 0.96 6.33 2.07
C ARG A 42 0.57 7.25 0.92
N GLY A 43 1.47 8.12 0.44
CA GLY A 43 1.19 8.91 -0.75
C GLY A 43 0.91 8.07 -2.01
N LEU A 44 1.57 6.92 -2.17
CA LEU A 44 1.28 5.98 -3.26
C LEU A 44 -0.09 5.30 -3.13
N VAL A 45 -0.51 5.01 -1.91
CA VAL A 45 -1.82 4.42 -1.57
C VAL A 45 -2.92 5.46 -1.76
N ASP A 46 -2.73 6.68 -1.26
CA ASP A 46 -3.66 7.79 -1.43
C ASP A 46 -3.89 8.07 -2.94
N ASP A 47 -2.81 8.15 -3.74
CA ASP A 47 -2.91 8.27 -5.21
C ASP A 47 -3.70 7.14 -5.87
N LEU A 48 -3.72 5.94 -5.29
CA LEU A 48 -4.44 4.77 -5.83
C LEU A 48 -5.90 4.74 -5.36
N ASP A 49 -6.17 5.18 -4.13
CA ASP A 49 -7.52 5.33 -3.58
C ASP A 49 -8.28 6.46 -4.29
N ASP A 50 -7.61 7.60 -4.55
CA ASP A 50 -8.13 8.72 -5.33
C ASP A 50 -8.50 8.31 -6.76
N ASP A 51 -7.71 7.41 -7.37
CA ASP A 51 -8.00 6.83 -8.69
C ASP A 51 -9.08 5.72 -8.61
N GLY A 52 -9.57 5.37 -7.42
CA GLY A 52 -10.63 4.38 -7.19
C GLY A 52 -10.19 2.93 -7.39
N LEU A 53 -8.89 2.64 -7.33
CA LEU A 53 -8.34 1.31 -7.61
C LEU A 53 -8.23 0.43 -6.37
N ILE A 54 -8.04 1.05 -5.21
CA ILE A 54 -7.91 0.39 -3.91
C ILE A 54 -8.82 1.11 -2.91
N GLU A 55 -8.82 0.60 -1.68
CA GLU A 55 -9.31 1.29 -0.48
C GLU A 55 -8.29 1.10 0.65
N ALA A 56 -8.25 2.06 1.58
CA ALA A 56 -7.42 1.99 2.77
C ALA A 56 -8.28 2.28 4.02
N ASP A 57 -8.20 1.40 5.01
CA ASP A 57 -8.91 1.52 6.29
C ASP A 57 -7.91 1.75 7.42
N ASP A 58 -8.06 2.87 8.13
CA ASP A 58 -7.28 3.18 9.33
C ASP A 58 -8.01 2.65 10.57
N GLY A 59 -7.60 1.46 11.05
CA GLY A 59 -8.15 0.80 12.22
C GLY A 59 -7.24 0.83 13.45
N GLU A 60 -7.69 0.24 14.56
CA GLU A 60 -6.88 0.11 15.79
C GLU A 60 -5.57 -0.69 15.59
N GLY A 61 -5.52 -1.55 14.56
CA GLY A 61 -4.36 -2.37 14.22
C GLY A 61 -3.32 -1.69 13.34
N GLY A 62 -3.66 -0.56 12.71
CA GLY A 62 -2.87 0.04 11.64
C GLY A 62 -3.69 0.28 10.39
N VAL A 63 -3.00 0.61 9.30
CA VAL A 63 -3.62 0.85 8.00
C VAL A 63 -3.66 -0.43 7.21
N VAL A 64 -4.85 -0.87 6.85
CA VAL A 64 -5.08 -2.02 5.97
C VAL A 64 -5.48 -1.51 4.60
N VAL A 65 -4.92 -2.13 3.55
CA VAL A 65 -5.15 -1.77 2.16
C VAL A 65 -5.69 -2.97 1.40
N SER A 66 -6.75 -2.79 0.62
CA SER A 66 -7.39 -3.84 -0.19
C SER A 66 -7.73 -3.35 -1.59
N LEU A 67 -7.96 -4.26 -2.53
CA LEU A 67 -8.50 -3.90 -3.84
C LEU A 67 -9.97 -3.47 -3.71
N ARG A 68 -10.31 -2.39 -4.41
CA ARG A 68 -11.70 -1.98 -4.56
C ARG A 68 -12.39 -2.92 -5.55
N ARG A 69 -13.54 -3.50 -5.16
CA ARG A 69 -14.35 -4.39 -6.01
C ARG A 69 -15.42 -3.64 -6.79
#